data_AF-A0A1Y5EX40-F1
#
_entry.id   AF-A0A1Y5EX40-F1
#
_cell.length_a   1.000
_cell.length_b   1.000
_cell.length_c   1.000
_cell.angle_alpha   90.00
_cell.angle_beta   90.00
_cell.angle_gamma   90.00
#
_symmetry.space_group_name_H-M   'P 1'
#
loop_
_entity.id
_entity.type
_entity.pdbx_description
1 polymer ?
#
loop_
_entity_poly.entity_id
_entity_poly.type
_entity_poly.pdbx_seq_one_letter_code
_entity_poly.pdbx_strand_id
1 'polypeptide(L)'
;DNAKVYARTIIPLATYQAMKKRFSALGTKPLGELLFTDPTVKRDPIEVARLTPGEWLYEMAVLEENYRPDELWARRSRFYIGGKVLLVNEIFLPTLVDND
;
A
#
# COMPACT_ATOMS: atom_id res chain seq x y z
N ASP A 1 18.96 -1.98 6.41
CA ASP A 1 17.62 -1.65 6.97
C ASP A 1 17.05 -0.34 6.41
N ASN A 2 16.90 -0.22 5.09
CA ASN A 2 16.27 0.96 4.49
C ASN A 2 14.85 0.60 4.02
N ALA A 3 13.90 1.53 4.23
CA ALA A 3 12.53 1.36 3.78
C ALA A 3 12.51 1.28 2.25
N LYS A 4 11.99 0.18 1.69
CA LYS A 4 11.96 -0.06 0.24
C LYS A 4 10.63 0.33 -0.42
N VAL A 5 9.55 0.35 0.36
CA VAL A 5 8.18 0.63 -0.13
C VAL A 5 7.45 1.46 0.91
N TYR A 6 6.87 2.57 0.48
CA TYR A 6 5.82 3.25 1.23
C TYR A 6 4.46 2.69 0.79
N ALA A 7 3.68 2.14 1.71
CA ALA A 7 2.38 1.55 1.41
C ALA A 7 1.25 2.32 2.09
N ARG A 8 0.20 2.63 1.32
CA ARG A 8 -1.02 3.27 1.83
C ARG A 8 -2.26 2.46 1.48
N THR A 9 -2.97 2.02 2.50
CA THR A 9 -4.25 1.32 2.34
C THR A 9 -5.42 2.25 2.66
N ILE A 10 -6.43 2.25 1.79
CA ILE A 10 -7.71 2.91 2.01
C ILE A 10 -8.76 1.84 2.28
N ILE A 11 -9.34 1.88 3.48
CA ILE A 11 -10.40 0.95 3.88
C ILE A 11 -11.69 1.77 3.99
N PRO A 12 -12.69 1.56 3.11
CA PRO A 12 -14.00 2.17 3.27
C PRO A 12 -14.58 1.85 4.64
N LEU A 13 -15.29 2.80 5.25
CA LEU A 13 -15.86 2.62 6.59
C LEU A 13 -16.75 1.37 6.67
N ALA A 14 -17.55 1.09 5.63
CA ALA A 14 -18.38 -0.11 5.57
C ALA A 14 -17.55 -1.41 5.60
N THR A 15 -16.42 -1.46 4.89
CA THR A 15 -15.48 -2.58 4.93
C THR A 15 -14.84 -2.71 6.32
N TYR A 16 -14.40 -1.59 6.89
CA TYR A 16 -13.81 -1.58 8.22
C TYR A 16 -14.79 -2.07 9.29
N GLN A 17 -16.03 -1.58 9.31
CA GLN A 17 -17.03 -2.00 10.30
C GLN A 17 -17.39 -3.48 10.16
N ALA A 18 -17.56 -3.97 8.93
CA ALA A 18 -17.84 -5.39 8.68
C ALA A 18 -16.70 -6.32 9.14
N MET A 19 -15.47 -5.80 9.23
CA MET A 19 -14.27 -6.58 9.52
C MET A 19 -13.46 -6.00 10.69
N LYS A 20 -14.13 -5.25 11.58
CA LYS A 20 -13.47 -4.42 12.60
C LYS A 20 -12.49 -5.20 13.45
N LYS A 21 -12.89 -6.38 13.91
CA LYS A 21 -12.03 -7.27 14.71
C LYS A 21 -10.73 -7.64 13.98
N ARG A 22 -10.78 -7.87 12.66
CA ARG A 22 -9.59 -8.24 11.87
C ARG A 22 -8.66 -7.05 11.65
N PHE A 23 -9.19 -5.89 11.27
CA PHE A 23 -8.37 -4.69 11.07
C PHE A 23 -7.84 -4.11 12.38
N SER A 24 -8.60 -4.17 13.48
CA SER A 24 -8.11 -3.77 14.80
C SER A 24 -7.01 -4.69 15.34
N ALA A 25 -6.99 -5.95 14.91
CA ALA A 25 -5.95 -6.91 15.29
C ALA A 25 -4.68 -6.82 14.42
N LEU A 26 -4.65 -5.95 13.40
CA LEU A 26 -3.51 -5.83 12.51
C LEU A 26 -2.28 -5.33 13.27
N GLY A 27 -2.41 -4.28 14.08
CA GLY A 27 -1.29 -3.73 14.86
C GLY A 27 -0.08 -3.46 13.96
N THR A 28 1.04 -4.13 14.25
CA THR A 28 2.29 -4.08 13.46
C THR A 28 2.41 -5.18 12.40
N LYS A 29 1.40 -6.06 12.28
CA LYS A 29 1.38 -7.12 11.27
C LYS A 29 1.15 -6.52 9.88
N PRO A 30 1.82 -7.05 8.85
CA PRO A 30 1.61 -6.58 7.50
C PRO A 30 0.19 -6.90 7.03
N LEU A 31 -0.47 -5.95 6.35
CA LEU A 31 -1.77 -6.18 5.72
C LEU A 31 -1.75 -7.38 4.77
N GLY A 32 -0.62 -7.63 4.11
CA GLY A 32 -0.43 -8.81 3.27
C GLY A 32 -0.73 -10.12 3.99
N GLU A 33 -0.39 -10.26 5.26
CA GLU A 33 -0.72 -11.47 6.04
C GLU A 33 -2.23 -11.66 6.16
N LEU A 34 -3.00 -10.58 6.38
CA LEU A 34 -4.46 -10.63 6.40
C LEU A 34 -5.04 -11.00 5.02
N LEU A 35 -4.43 -10.49 3.94
CA LEU A 35 -4.90 -10.73 2.56
C LEU A 35 -4.54 -12.13 2.06
N PHE A 36 -3.40 -12.69 2.45
CA PHE A 36 -2.95 -13.99 1.94
C PHE A 36 -3.48 -15.18 2.74
N THR A 37 -3.95 -14.96 3.97
CA THR A 37 -4.53 -16.02 4.82
C THR A 37 -6.02 -16.27 4.56
N ASP A 38 -6.68 -15.40 3.81
CA ASP A 38 -8.11 -15.51 3.54
C ASP A 38 -8.39 -16.02 2.11
N PRO A 39 -8.95 -17.23 1.96
CA PRO A 39 -9.18 -17.83 0.64
C PRO A 39 -10.26 -17.09 -0.18
N THR A 40 -11.03 -16.19 0.43
CA THR A 40 -12.03 -15.38 -0.27
C THR A 40 -11.43 -14.18 -0.98
N VAL A 41 -10.12 -13.93 -0.80
CA VAL A 41 -9.46 -12.75 -1.34
C VAL A 41 -9.42 -12.79 -2.85
N LYS A 42 -9.95 -11.72 -3.46
CA LYS A 42 -9.85 -11.46 -4.89
C LYS A 42 -9.13 -10.14 -5.10
N ARG A 43 -8.35 -10.08 -6.17
CA ARG A 43 -7.61 -8.88 -6.55
C ARG A 43 -8.01 -8.47 -7.95
N ASP A 44 -8.34 -7.20 -8.11
CA ASP A 44 -8.53 -6.61 -9.43
C ASP A 44 -7.19 -6.42 -10.15
N PRO A 45 -7.18 -6.08 -11.45
CA PRO A 45 -5.97 -5.74 -12.16
C PRO A 45 -5.15 -4.65 -11.45
N ILE A 46 -3.83 -4.74 -11.58
CA ILE A 46 -2.91 -3.73 -11.07
C ILE A 46 -2.94 -2.52 -12.01
N GLU A 47 -3.06 -1.34 -11.44
CA GLU A 47 -2.83 -0.07 -12.12
C GLU A 47 -1.47 0.47 -11.71
N VAL A 48 -0.70 0.99 -12.68
CA VAL A 48 0.64 1.54 -12.47
C VAL A 48 0.61 3.04 -12.73
N ALA A 49 1.33 3.80 -11.92
CA ALA A 49 1.49 5.24 -12.08
C ALA A 49 2.95 5.64 -11.87
N ARG A 50 3.34 6.73 -12.51
CA ARG A 50 4.56 7.45 -12.19
C ARG A 50 4.18 8.69 -11.39
N LEU A 51 4.75 8.85 -10.21
CA LEU A 51 4.56 10.00 -9.35
C LEU A 51 5.72 10.98 -9.49
N THR A 52 5.44 12.28 -9.41
CA THR A 52 6.44 13.35 -9.56
C THR A 52 6.39 14.35 -8.39
N PRO A 53 7.48 15.12 -8.14
CA PRO A 53 7.51 16.13 -7.09
C PRO A 53 6.31 17.09 -7.12
N GLY A 54 5.77 17.40 -5.94
CA GLY A 54 4.57 18.22 -5.78
C GLY A 54 3.24 17.44 -5.79
N GLU A 55 3.23 16.19 -6.26
CA GLU A 55 2.07 15.32 -6.07
C GLU A 55 1.98 14.84 -4.62
N TRP A 56 0.78 14.89 -4.03
CA TRP A 56 0.61 14.58 -2.61
C TRP A 56 1.15 13.20 -2.20
N LEU A 57 0.92 12.17 -3.01
CA LEU A 57 1.38 10.81 -2.67
C LEU A 57 2.89 10.66 -2.83
N TYR A 58 3.51 11.42 -3.74
CA TYR A 58 4.97 11.52 -3.84
C TYR A 58 5.51 12.12 -2.54
N GLU A 59 5.00 13.28 -2.12
CA GLU A 59 5.50 13.99 -0.94
C GLU A 59 5.35 13.17 0.35
N MET A 60 4.27 12.41 0.48
CA MET A 60 4.07 11.51 1.61
C MET A 60 5.07 10.34 1.61
N ALA A 61 5.42 9.80 0.45
CA ALA A 61 6.31 8.65 0.33
C ALA A 61 7.77 9.00 0.66
N VAL A 62 8.21 10.23 0.38
CA VAL A 62 9.58 10.70 0.62
C VAL A 62 9.71 11.63 1.82
N LEU A 63 8.72 11.63 2.73
CA LEU A 63 8.70 12.54 3.86
C LEU A 63 9.91 12.36 4.78
N GLU A 64 10.36 11.12 4.97
CA GLU A 64 11.50 10.75 5.82
C GLU A 64 12.75 10.37 5.01
N GLU A 65 12.70 10.53 3.68
CA GLU A 65 13.80 10.18 2.78
C GLU A 65 14.76 11.36 2.57
N ASN A 66 16.07 11.09 2.62
CA ASN A 66 17.11 12.10 2.39
C ASN A 66 17.28 12.45 0.91
N TYR A 67 16.93 11.52 0.02
CA TYR A 67 17.02 11.69 -1.43
C TYR A 67 15.62 11.73 -2.04
N ARG A 68 15.40 12.70 -2.92
CA ARG A 68 14.13 12.94 -3.61
C ARG A 68 14.34 12.77 -5.12
N PRO A 69 13.95 11.65 -5.72
CA PRO A 69 14.14 11.40 -7.15
C PRO A 69 13.17 12.23 -8.00
N ASP A 70 13.47 12.41 -9.29
CA ASP A 70 12.56 13.10 -10.21
C ASP A 70 11.23 12.35 -10.43
N GLU A 71 11.22 11.04 -10.18
CA GLU A 71 10.03 10.20 -10.27
C GLU A 71 10.06 9.03 -9.27
N LEU A 72 8.87 8.60 -8.85
CA LEU A 72 8.66 7.34 -8.14
C LEU A 72 7.66 6.48 -8.91
N TRP A 73 7.96 5.20 -9.03
CA TRP A 73 6.99 4.24 -9.55
C TRP A 73 6.03 3.84 -8.44
N ALA A 74 4.75 3.81 -8.76
CA ALA A 74 3.70 3.41 -7.86
C ALA A 74 2.78 2.40 -8.54
N ARG A 75 2.17 1.54 -7.74
CA ARG A 75 1.08 0.68 -8.18
C ARG A 75 -0.07 0.71 -7.21
N ARG A 76 -1.26 0.46 -7.71
CA ARG A 76 -2.44 0.25 -6.88
C ARG A 76 -3.27 -0.91 -7.37
N SER A 77 -4.02 -1.50 -6.43
CA SER A 77 -4.99 -2.53 -6.73
C SER A 77 -6.12 -2.51 -5.73
N ARG A 78 -7.33 -2.78 -6.22
CA ARG A 78 -8.46 -3.10 -5.35
C ARG A 78 -8.35 -4.55 -4.92
N PHE A 79 -8.58 -4.79 -3.63
CA PHE A 79 -8.71 -6.11 -3.04
C PHE A 79 -10.12 -6.25 -2.50
N TYR A 80 -10.68 -7.45 -2.64
CA TYR A 80 -11.94 -7.83 -2.05
C TYR A 80 -11.68 -8.96 -1.06
N ILE A 81 -12.12 -8.80 0.17
CA ILE A 81 -12.02 -9.82 1.23
C ILE A 81 -13.41 -10.00 1.83
N GLY A 82 -13.94 -11.22 1.81
CA GLY A 82 -15.34 -11.48 2.16
C GLY A 82 -16.33 -10.63 1.33
N GLY A 83 -15.99 -10.33 0.07
CA GLY A 83 -16.76 -9.45 -0.81
C GLY A 83 -16.71 -7.95 -0.45
N LYS A 84 -15.88 -7.53 0.52
CA LYS A 84 -15.69 -6.13 0.90
C LYS A 84 -14.42 -5.56 0.29
N VAL A 85 -14.50 -4.37 -0.27
CA VAL A 85 -13.41 -3.75 -1.03
C VAL A 85 -12.48 -2.93 -0.14
N LEU A 86 -11.20 -2.94 -0.45
CA LEU A 86 -10.17 -2.00 0.02
C LEU A 86 -9.20 -1.69 -1.11
N LEU A 87 -8.53 -0.54 -1.05
CA LEU A 87 -7.52 -0.15 -2.04
C LEU A 87 -6.15 -0.17 -1.38
N VAL A 88 -5.18 -0.84 -2.00
CA VAL A 88 -3.77 -0.79 -1.59
C VAL A 88 -3.01 0.00 -2.65
N ASN A 89 -2.22 0.97 -2.20
CA ASN A 89 -1.21 1.65 -3.01
C ASN A 89 0.17 1.31 -2.45
N GLU A 90 1.12 1.05 -3.34
CA GLU A 90 2.52 0.78 -3.02
C GLU A 90 3.36 1.72 -3.88
N ILE A 91 4.23 2.50 -3.23
CA ILE A 91 5.15 3.44 -3.85
C ILE A 91 6.55 2.89 -3.61
N PHE A 92 7.28 2.65 -4.70
CA PHE A 92 8.61 2.04 -4.66
C PHE A 92 9.65 3.13 -4.43
N LEU A 93 10.35 3.03 -3.31
CA LEU A 93 11.35 4.01 -2.90
C LEU A 93 12.68 3.77 -3.62
N PRO A 94 13.55 4.78 -3.77
CA PRO A 94 14.84 4.65 -4.47
C PRO A 94 15.68 3.49 -3.94
N THR A 95 15.61 3.27 -2.63
CA THR A 95 16.39 2.24 -1.96
C THR A 95 16.02 0.83 -2.42
N LEU A 96 14.86 0.59 -3.06
CA LEU A 96 14.45 -0.73 -3.55
C LEU A 96 15.50 -1.36 -4.48
N VAL A 97 16.16 -0.54 -5.28
CA VAL A 97 17.17 -0.97 -6.26
C VAL A 97 18.59 -0.76 -5.79
N ASP A 98 18.80 -0.25 -4.57
CA ASP A 98 20.13 -0.17 -3.98
C ASP A 98 20.66 -1.58 -3.77
N ASN A 99 21.63 -1.94 -4.61
CA ASN A 99 22.46 -3.13 -4.48
C ASN A 99 23.56 -2.83 -3.47
N ASP A 100 23.23 -2.87 -2.18
CA ASP A 100 24.27 -3.17 -1.18
C ASP A 100 24.69 -4.65 -1.31
#